data_AF-A0A7X2H176-F1
#
_entry.id   AF-A0A7X2H176-F1
#
_cell.length_a   1.000
_cell.length_b   1.000
_cell.length_c   1.000
_cell.angle_alpha   90.00
_cell.angle_beta   90.00
_cell.angle_gamma   90.00
#
_symmetry.space_group_name_H-M   'P 1'
#
loop_
_entity.id
_entity.type
_entity.pdbx_description
1 polymer ?
#
loop_
_entity_poly.entity_id
_entity_poly.type
_entity_poly.pdbx_seq_one_letter_code
_entity_poly.pdbx_strand_id
1 'polypeptide(L)'
;MEKTIIVQRQLPEWELLSEGKDWNCTFQMDRSGYAEITLLASSESHWSVQDKESSLVVIELDESYNQSLILFYGNQPFQYTRLLGWLEAGEHQLKFAFSCDSSPLVRQASLKELLIAVITEDSPLALIYRHAPVLYGRNLTHAFESRFTDTPLLMMYTTETSLSGVILEYHIMYSHEDAGTPAPLLMSKWGRLTDIEWTYRVTLDHQGEVLAAVFQGPHHETTDFAGHYALGGHPVLQAATDNGNVSDVTSSSYRFLLPPSYHWHPEREPRERAMDAHPFTYRMMAWELMRQETWENPCDPDTMQFTDPRHYLYIQTSTHEVKDDEARRTSIDIRVKRFGDDRWYSSSFNDLRFGIHRSAYDGPYNHFATTVKMPQGSSLEELEEISVTLLPGGADTIIVEGLKFFYLDEQFTPGEAVEDEVVVRLTVSTPAAVLWKAGAYV
;
A
#
# COMPACT_ATOMS: atom_id res chain seq x y z
N MET A 1 7.48 -13.98 -22.27
CA MET A 1 7.05 -12.57 -22.12
C MET A 1 6.00 -12.57 -21.03
N GLU A 2 6.12 -11.70 -20.03
CA GLU A 2 5.21 -11.69 -18.88
C GLU A 2 3.81 -11.18 -19.25
N LYS A 3 3.76 -10.17 -20.14
CA LYS A 3 2.54 -9.53 -20.64
C LYS A 3 2.66 -9.27 -22.15
N THR A 4 1.56 -9.34 -22.89
CA THR A 4 1.50 -8.97 -24.31
C THR A 4 0.47 -7.87 -24.52
N ILE A 5 0.91 -6.70 -24.99
CA ILE A 5 0.01 -5.58 -25.31
C ILE A 5 -0.75 -5.90 -26.61
N ILE A 6 -2.07 -5.93 -26.53
CA ILE A 6 -2.97 -6.19 -27.67
C ILE A 6 -3.72 -4.94 -28.13
N VAL A 7 -3.84 -3.93 -27.25
CA VAL A 7 -4.41 -2.62 -27.58
C VAL A 7 -3.54 -1.54 -26.98
N GLN A 8 -3.22 -0.55 -27.81
CA GLN A 8 -2.68 0.73 -27.38
C GLN A 8 -3.44 1.84 -28.10
N ARG A 9 -4.33 2.52 -27.37
CA ARG A 9 -5.22 3.54 -27.92
C ARG A 9 -4.97 4.87 -27.24
N GLN A 10 -4.30 5.77 -27.95
CA GLN A 10 -4.21 7.17 -27.58
C GLN A 10 -5.36 7.95 -28.21
N LEU A 11 -6.13 8.64 -27.38
CA LEU A 11 -7.26 9.45 -27.82
C LEU A 11 -6.76 10.81 -28.32
N PRO A 12 -7.28 11.33 -29.45
CA PRO A 12 -6.80 12.60 -30.02
C PRO A 12 -7.00 13.75 -29.03
N GLU A 13 -8.15 13.78 -28.36
CA GLU A 13 -8.49 14.71 -27.28
C GLU A 13 -8.71 13.94 -25.97
N TRP A 14 -8.88 14.68 -24.87
CA TRP A 14 -9.37 14.09 -23.63
C TRP A 14 -10.86 13.77 -23.78
N GLU A 15 -11.22 12.50 -23.69
CA GLU A 15 -12.62 12.06 -23.73
C GLU A 15 -13.26 12.29 -22.37
N LEU A 16 -14.24 13.19 -22.35
CA LEU A 16 -14.98 13.53 -21.14
C LEU A 16 -15.97 12.42 -20.80
N LEU A 17 -15.93 11.96 -19.56
CA LEU A 17 -16.91 11.09 -18.92
C LEU A 17 -17.76 11.95 -17.96
N SER A 18 -19.07 11.88 -18.08
CA SER A 18 -20.02 12.55 -17.20
C SER A 18 -21.35 11.79 -17.21
N GLU A 19 -22.32 12.19 -16.40
CA GLU A 19 -23.66 11.59 -16.44
C GLU A 19 -24.22 11.60 -17.87
N GLY A 20 -24.60 10.43 -18.37
CA GLY A 20 -25.11 10.22 -19.74
C GLY A 20 -24.06 10.31 -20.85
N LYS A 21 -22.76 10.44 -20.52
CA LYS A 21 -21.65 10.46 -21.47
C LYS A 21 -20.61 9.42 -21.09
N ASP A 22 -20.74 8.26 -21.73
CA ASP A 22 -19.86 7.11 -21.56
C ASP A 22 -18.87 7.01 -22.71
N TRP A 23 -17.74 6.33 -22.47
CA TRP A 23 -16.79 5.97 -23.51
C TRP A 23 -16.76 4.45 -23.71
N ASN A 24 -16.78 4.01 -24.96
CA ASN A 24 -16.88 2.60 -25.32
C ASN A 24 -15.79 2.21 -26.31
N CYS A 25 -15.28 0.99 -26.21
CA CYS A 25 -14.41 0.41 -27.21
C CYS A 25 -14.59 -1.10 -27.33
N THR A 26 -14.39 -1.62 -28.54
CA THR A 26 -14.19 -3.04 -28.75
C THR A 26 -12.71 -3.37 -28.87
N PHE A 27 -12.35 -4.58 -28.48
CA PHE A 27 -11.02 -5.16 -28.64
C PHE A 27 -11.10 -6.66 -28.90
N GLN A 28 -10.05 -7.23 -29.48
CA GLN A 28 -9.96 -8.64 -29.82
C GLN A 28 -8.93 -9.33 -28.93
N MET A 29 -9.35 -10.42 -28.29
CA MET A 29 -8.45 -11.40 -27.66
C MET A 29 -8.08 -12.45 -28.71
N ASP A 30 -6.80 -12.50 -29.12
CA ASP A 30 -6.31 -13.52 -30.07
C ASP A 30 -6.27 -14.93 -29.45
N ARG A 31 -6.14 -14.99 -28.12
CA ARG A 31 -6.14 -16.21 -27.31
C ARG A 31 -6.69 -15.89 -25.92
N SER A 32 -7.27 -16.89 -25.26
CA SER A 32 -7.78 -16.76 -23.89
C SER A 32 -6.65 -16.42 -22.91
N GLY A 33 -6.96 -15.61 -21.91
CA GLY A 33 -5.99 -15.11 -20.93
C GLY A 33 -6.58 -14.07 -19.98
N TYR A 34 -5.79 -13.69 -18.97
CA TYR A 34 -6.13 -12.59 -18.07
C TYR A 34 -5.89 -11.25 -18.77
N ALA A 35 -6.91 -10.40 -18.85
CA ALA A 35 -6.82 -9.09 -19.50
C ALA A 35 -6.63 -7.97 -18.47
N GLU A 36 -5.49 -7.29 -18.53
CA GLU A 36 -5.16 -6.13 -17.71
C GLU A 36 -5.32 -4.85 -18.54
N ILE A 37 -5.96 -3.83 -17.97
CA ILE A 37 -6.06 -2.50 -18.56
C ILE A 37 -5.21 -1.49 -17.80
N THR A 38 -4.62 -0.54 -18.52
CA THR A 38 -4.05 0.69 -17.95
C THR A 38 -4.72 1.88 -18.60
N LEU A 39 -5.35 2.74 -17.78
CA LEU A 39 -6.03 3.95 -18.22
C LEU A 39 -5.23 5.17 -17.82
N LEU A 40 -4.86 6.03 -18.78
CA LEU A 40 -4.43 7.39 -18.46
C LEU A 40 -5.68 8.26 -18.30
N ALA A 41 -6.01 8.61 -17.07
CA ALA A 41 -7.21 9.36 -16.74
C ALA A 41 -6.92 10.50 -15.76
N SER A 42 -7.84 11.46 -15.71
CA SER A 42 -7.89 12.53 -14.71
C SER A 42 -9.33 12.80 -14.31
N SER A 43 -9.51 13.57 -13.25
CA SER A 43 -10.81 13.94 -12.70
C SER A 43 -10.76 15.40 -12.24
N GLU A 44 -11.89 16.08 -12.15
CA GLU A 44 -11.90 17.40 -11.52
C GLU A 44 -11.76 17.35 -9.98
N SER A 45 -11.65 16.15 -9.40
CA SER A 45 -11.43 15.87 -7.99
C SER A 45 -10.05 16.30 -7.46
N HIS A 46 -9.88 16.22 -6.15
CA HIS A 46 -8.63 16.36 -5.42
C HIS A 46 -8.74 15.67 -4.06
N TRP A 47 -7.92 14.64 -3.80
CA TRP A 47 -8.03 13.78 -2.60
C TRP A 47 -7.98 14.56 -1.28
N SER A 48 -7.22 15.65 -1.21
CA SER A 48 -7.11 16.47 0.00
C SER A 48 -8.27 17.44 0.26
N VAL A 49 -9.30 17.45 -0.60
CA VAL A 49 -10.43 18.40 -0.51
C VAL A 49 -11.70 17.63 -0.17
N GLN A 50 -12.27 17.94 0.99
CA GLN A 50 -13.52 17.34 1.45
C GLN A 50 -14.64 17.49 0.40
N ASP A 51 -15.42 16.42 0.23
CA ASP A 51 -16.52 16.28 -0.74
C ASP A 51 -16.08 16.35 -2.21
N LYS A 52 -14.78 16.37 -2.47
CA LYS A 52 -14.19 16.47 -3.80
C LYS A 52 -13.09 15.42 -4.03
N GLU A 53 -13.07 14.36 -3.25
CA GLU A 53 -11.97 13.41 -3.13
C GLU A 53 -11.64 12.67 -4.43
N SER A 54 -12.67 12.14 -5.09
CA SER A 54 -12.51 11.27 -6.26
C SER A 54 -13.72 11.23 -7.19
N SER A 55 -13.48 10.79 -8.43
CA SER A 55 -14.54 10.28 -9.32
C SER A 55 -14.63 8.76 -9.19
N LEU A 56 -15.83 8.21 -9.32
CA LEU A 56 -16.06 6.79 -9.54
C LEU A 56 -16.44 6.56 -11.02
N VAL A 57 -15.68 5.70 -11.70
CA VAL A 57 -15.96 5.25 -13.07
C VAL A 57 -16.32 3.78 -13.03
N VAL A 58 -17.50 3.42 -13.53
CA VAL A 58 -17.94 2.03 -13.68
C VAL A 58 -17.34 1.46 -14.96
N ILE A 59 -16.75 0.27 -14.85
CA ILE A 59 -16.27 -0.52 -15.97
C ILE A 59 -17.29 -1.62 -16.21
N GLU A 60 -17.88 -1.62 -17.40
CA GLU A 60 -18.67 -2.73 -17.91
C GLU A 60 -17.86 -3.47 -18.97
N LEU A 61 -17.95 -4.80 -18.92
CA LEU A 61 -17.37 -5.71 -19.91
C LEU A 61 -18.50 -6.56 -20.46
N ASP A 62 -18.67 -6.56 -21.78
CA ASP A 62 -19.71 -7.32 -22.49
C ASP A 62 -21.11 -7.09 -21.85
N GLU A 63 -21.48 -5.81 -21.73
CA GLU A 63 -22.75 -5.32 -21.16
C GLU A 63 -22.99 -5.67 -19.67
N SER A 64 -22.00 -6.27 -19.00
CA SER A 64 -22.09 -6.69 -17.61
C SER A 64 -21.20 -5.83 -16.72
N TYR A 65 -21.67 -5.48 -15.51
CA TYR A 65 -20.83 -4.83 -14.51
C TYR A 65 -19.58 -5.68 -14.26
N ASN A 66 -18.40 -5.12 -14.55
CA ASN A 66 -17.13 -5.75 -14.26
C ASN A 66 -16.65 -5.28 -12.88
N GLN A 67 -16.36 -3.99 -12.74
CA GLN A 67 -15.84 -3.40 -11.51
C GLN A 67 -15.99 -1.88 -11.52
N SER A 68 -15.61 -1.23 -10.41
CA SER A 68 -15.52 0.22 -10.33
C SER A 68 -14.06 0.68 -10.24
N LEU A 69 -13.80 1.87 -10.75
CA LEU A 69 -12.50 2.52 -10.73
C LEU A 69 -12.60 3.86 -10.01
N ILE A 70 -11.83 4.02 -8.94
CA ILE A 70 -11.72 5.28 -8.21
C ILE A 70 -10.58 6.09 -8.83
N LEU A 71 -10.91 7.26 -9.36
CA LEU A 71 -9.94 8.24 -9.83
C LEU A 71 -9.59 9.18 -8.68
N PHE A 72 -8.64 8.76 -7.86
CA PHE A 72 -8.21 9.45 -6.65
C PHE A 72 -7.17 10.56 -6.89
N TYR A 73 -6.49 10.55 -8.03
CA TYR A 73 -5.37 11.45 -8.31
C TYR A 73 -5.78 12.80 -8.92
N GLY A 74 -7.07 13.12 -8.85
CA GLY A 74 -7.60 14.42 -9.22
C GLY A 74 -7.29 14.85 -10.65
N ASN A 75 -7.02 16.15 -10.81
CA ASN A 75 -6.79 16.78 -12.10
C ASN A 75 -5.43 16.47 -12.72
N GLN A 76 -4.57 15.73 -12.01
CA GLN A 76 -3.30 15.27 -12.53
C GLN A 76 -3.54 13.98 -13.35
N PRO A 77 -3.09 13.93 -14.62
CA PRO A 77 -3.08 12.70 -15.39
C PRO A 77 -2.37 11.58 -14.62
N PHE A 78 -3.05 10.46 -14.44
CA PHE A 78 -2.53 9.31 -13.72
C PHE A 78 -2.90 8.00 -14.43
N GLN A 79 -2.03 7.00 -14.30
CA GLN A 79 -2.24 5.68 -14.86
C GLN A 79 -2.92 4.78 -13.83
N TYR A 80 -4.17 4.40 -14.11
CA TYR A 80 -4.93 3.49 -13.28
C TYR A 80 -4.96 2.11 -13.92
N THR A 81 -4.43 1.11 -13.23
CA THR A 81 -4.39 -0.26 -13.73
C THR A 81 -5.48 -1.11 -13.08
N ARG A 82 -6.18 -1.93 -13.87
CA ARG A 82 -7.19 -2.89 -13.39
C ARG A 82 -7.05 -4.20 -14.15
N LEU A 83 -7.25 -5.31 -13.45
CA LEU A 83 -7.42 -6.60 -14.08
C LEU A 83 -8.92 -6.82 -14.35
N LEU A 84 -9.28 -7.15 -15.59
CA LEU A 84 -10.66 -7.41 -16.00
C LEU A 84 -11.13 -8.83 -15.67
N GLY A 85 -10.17 -9.73 -15.42
CA GLY A 85 -10.40 -11.16 -15.23
C GLY A 85 -9.88 -12.01 -16.39
N TRP A 86 -10.18 -13.31 -16.32
CA TRP A 86 -9.96 -14.25 -17.44
C TRP A 86 -10.99 -14.02 -18.55
N LEU A 87 -10.51 -13.77 -19.76
CA LEU A 87 -11.31 -13.60 -20.97
C LEU A 87 -11.01 -14.71 -21.97
N GLU A 88 -12.05 -15.17 -22.67
CA GLU A 88 -11.89 -16.12 -23.76
C GLU A 88 -11.34 -15.44 -25.03
N ALA A 89 -10.82 -16.23 -25.97
CA ALA A 89 -10.49 -15.71 -27.30
C ALA A 89 -11.78 -15.23 -28.00
N GLY A 90 -11.78 -14.01 -28.53
CA GLY A 90 -12.98 -13.39 -29.08
C GLY A 90 -12.96 -11.87 -29.08
N GLU A 91 -14.00 -11.29 -29.67
CA GLU A 91 -14.25 -9.86 -29.57
C GLU A 91 -14.94 -9.57 -28.22
N HIS A 92 -14.49 -8.52 -27.55
CA HIS A 92 -15.04 -8.03 -26.29
C HIS A 92 -15.32 -6.54 -26.37
N GLN A 93 -16.29 -6.08 -25.57
CA GLN A 93 -16.66 -4.68 -25.46
C GLN A 93 -16.39 -4.15 -24.04
N LEU A 94 -15.64 -3.06 -23.96
CA LEU A 94 -15.49 -2.27 -22.73
C LEU A 94 -16.30 -0.99 -22.81
N LYS A 95 -16.90 -0.64 -21.69
CA LYS A 95 -17.55 0.64 -21.45
C LYS A 95 -17.09 1.23 -20.14
N PHE A 96 -16.81 2.52 -20.17
CA PHE A 96 -16.43 3.34 -19.03
C PHE A 96 -17.50 4.41 -18.83
N ALA A 97 -18.20 4.34 -17.70
CA ALA A 97 -19.31 5.24 -17.38
C ALA A 97 -19.02 6.01 -16.09
N PHE A 98 -19.24 7.32 -16.09
CA PHE A 98 -19.13 8.11 -14.88
C PHE A 98 -20.30 7.77 -13.93
N SER A 99 -20.02 7.49 -12.67
CA SER A 99 -21.07 7.22 -11.67
C SER A 99 -21.45 8.47 -10.88
N CYS A 100 -22.76 8.62 -10.62
CA CYS A 100 -23.30 9.60 -9.68
C CYS A 100 -22.90 9.33 -8.23
N ASP A 101 -22.35 8.14 -7.92
CA ASP A 101 -21.77 7.79 -6.62
C ASP A 101 -20.36 8.39 -6.41
N SER A 102 -19.87 9.19 -7.36
CA SER A 102 -18.66 10.01 -7.21
C SER A 102 -18.77 11.00 -6.03
N SER A 103 -17.67 11.67 -5.70
CA SER A 103 -17.68 12.65 -4.60
C SER A 103 -18.68 13.80 -4.86
N PRO A 104 -19.36 14.33 -3.83
CA PRO A 104 -20.50 15.24 -4.01
C PRO A 104 -20.25 16.50 -4.85
N LEU A 105 -19.00 16.96 -4.98
CA LEU A 105 -18.60 18.13 -5.76
C LEU A 105 -17.93 17.77 -7.10
N VAL A 106 -17.98 16.50 -7.51
CA VAL A 106 -17.37 15.98 -8.74
C VAL A 106 -18.47 15.54 -9.70
N ARG A 107 -18.36 15.94 -10.97
CA ARG A 107 -19.36 15.78 -12.04
C ARG A 107 -18.78 15.17 -13.30
N GLN A 108 -17.46 15.17 -13.43
CA GLN A 108 -16.80 14.68 -14.63
C GLN A 108 -15.43 14.06 -14.35
N ALA A 109 -15.03 13.20 -15.27
CA ALA A 109 -13.69 12.65 -15.40
C ALA A 109 -13.27 12.71 -16.87
N SER A 110 -11.99 12.49 -17.15
CA SER A 110 -11.44 12.55 -18.50
C SER A 110 -10.51 11.36 -18.73
N LEU A 111 -10.63 10.76 -19.91
CA LEU A 111 -9.79 9.64 -20.37
C LEU A 111 -8.91 10.11 -21.54
N LYS A 112 -7.63 9.71 -21.55
CA LYS A 112 -6.69 10.04 -22.64
C LYS A 112 -6.10 8.82 -23.34
N GLU A 113 -5.88 7.75 -22.60
CA GLU A 113 -5.25 6.54 -23.14
C GLU A 113 -5.82 5.29 -22.51
N LEU A 114 -5.96 4.24 -23.32
CA LEU A 114 -6.25 2.87 -22.90
C LEU A 114 -5.17 1.94 -23.45
N LEU A 115 -4.52 1.21 -22.57
CA LEU A 115 -3.70 0.04 -22.89
C LEU A 115 -4.43 -1.22 -22.42
N ILE A 116 -4.40 -2.28 -23.23
CA ILE A 116 -4.84 -3.62 -22.81
C ILE A 116 -3.70 -4.60 -23.04
N ALA A 117 -3.32 -5.29 -21.98
CA ALA A 117 -2.32 -6.35 -22.00
C ALA A 117 -2.97 -7.69 -21.62
N VAL A 118 -2.47 -8.77 -22.20
CA VAL A 118 -2.91 -10.14 -21.91
C VAL A 118 -1.80 -10.90 -21.22
N ILE A 119 -2.18 -11.63 -20.18
CA ILE A 119 -1.36 -12.62 -19.48
C ILE A 119 -1.97 -13.99 -19.79
N THR A 120 -1.27 -14.77 -20.58
CA THR A 120 -1.73 -16.09 -21.03
C THR A 120 -1.33 -17.18 -20.04
N GLU A 121 -1.93 -18.37 -20.10
CA GLU A 121 -1.62 -19.49 -19.18
C GLU A 121 -0.15 -19.91 -19.17
N ASP A 122 0.57 -19.73 -20.28
CA ASP A 122 2.00 -20.03 -20.40
C ASP A 122 2.90 -18.91 -19.83
N SER A 123 2.33 -17.80 -19.37
CA SER A 123 3.07 -16.74 -18.69
C SER A 123 3.51 -17.21 -17.30
N PRO A 124 4.73 -16.87 -16.84
CA PRO A 124 5.14 -17.12 -15.46
C PRO A 124 4.26 -16.37 -14.44
N LEU A 125 3.51 -15.35 -14.87
CA LEU A 125 2.57 -14.61 -14.01
C LEU A 125 1.18 -15.25 -13.93
N ALA A 126 0.86 -16.23 -14.78
CA ALA A 126 -0.50 -16.76 -14.92
C ALA A 126 -1.06 -17.28 -13.59
N LEU A 127 -0.24 -18.02 -12.83
CA LEU A 127 -0.65 -18.57 -11.54
C LEU A 127 -0.93 -17.47 -10.50
N ILE A 128 -0.10 -16.41 -10.49
CA ILE A 128 -0.25 -15.27 -9.59
C ILE A 128 -1.50 -14.46 -9.96
N TYR A 129 -1.80 -14.31 -11.25
CA TYR A 129 -3.01 -13.61 -11.70
C TYR A 129 -4.26 -14.42 -11.38
N ARG A 130 -4.26 -15.74 -11.62
CA ARG A 130 -5.39 -16.65 -11.38
C ARG A 130 -5.99 -16.55 -9.98
N HIS A 131 -5.15 -16.31 -8.99
CA HIS A 131 -5.56 -16.32 -7.58
C HIS A 131 -5.62 -14.93 -6.93
N ALA A 132 -5.40 -13.86 -7.68
CA ALA A 132 -5.56 -12.49 -7.19
C ALA A 132 -7.01 -12.24 -6.76
N PRO A 133 -7.29 -11.76 -5.54
CA PRO A 133 -8.67 -11.60 -5.07
C PRO A 133 -9.38 -10.40 -5.71
N VAL A 134 -10.69 -10.59 -5.98
CA VAL A 134 -11.62 -9.47 -6.18
C VAL A 134 -11.96 -8.91 -4.81
N LEU A 135 -11.76 -7.60 -4.65
CA LEU A 135 -12.05 -6.89 -3.42
C LEU A 135 -13.29 -6.02 -3.58
N TYR A 136 -14.36 -6.36 -2.87
CA TYR A 136 -15.50 -5.48 -2.68
C TYR A 136 -15.13 -4.34 -1.74
N GLY A 137 -15.58 -3.13 -2.08
CA GLY A 137 -15.28 -1.94 -1.29
C GLY A 137 -15.96 -1.96 0.07
N ARG A 138 -15.45 -1.13 0.99
CA ARG A 138 -15.94 -1.05 2.36
C ARG A 138 -17.36 -0.47 2.39
N ASN A 139 -18.22 -1.07 3.22
CA ASN A 139 -19.61 -0.67 3.41
C ASN A 139 -19.98 -0.72 4.90
N LEU A 140 -19.29 0.11 5.70
CA LEU A 140 -19.50 0.16 7.15
C LEU A 140 -20.33 1.37 7.54
N THR A 141 -19.90 2.55 7.10
CA THR A 141 -20.55 3.83 7.42
C THR A 141 -21.19 4.47 6.19
N HIS A 142 -20.73 4.11 4.99
CA HIS A 142 -21.23 4.63 3.72
C HIS A 142 -21.16 3.54 2.63
N ALA A 143 -22.13 3.53 1.69
CA ALA A 143 -22.23 2.49 0.65
C ALA A 143 -21.07 2.49 -0.38
N PHE A 144 -20.32 3.59 -0.45
CA PHE A 144 -19.17 3.81 -1.32
C PHE A 144 -18.01 4.40 -0.54
N GLU A 145 -17.73 3.87 0.64
CA GLU A 145 -16.79 4.45 1.61
C GLU A 145 -15.38 4.60 1.03
N SER A 146 -14.93 3.59 0.29
CA SER A 146 -13.60 3.56 -0.33
C SER A 146 -13.35 4.71 -1.33
N ARG A 147 -14.36 5.50 -1.73
CA ARG A 147 -14.17 6.64 -2.63
C ARG A 147 -13.57 7.87 -1.93
N PHE A 148 -13.59 7.92 -0.60
CA PHE A 148 -13.13 9.07 0.17
C PHE A 148 -12.27 8.71 1.36
N THR A 149 -12.06 7.44 1.68
CA THR A 149 -11.07 6.97 2.66
C THR A 149 -10.72 5.53 2.32
N ASP A 150 -9.62 5.00 2.84
CA ASP A 150 -9.32 3.56 2.74
C ASP A 150 -9.47 3.00 1.30
N THR A 151 -8.98 3.77 0.31
CA THR A 151 -9.03 3.36 -1.10
C THR A 151 -7.98 2.28 -1.35
N PRO A 152 -8.32 1.11 -1.94
CA PRO A 152 -7.32 0.15 -2.40
C PRO A 152 -6.44 0.76 -3.50
N LEU A 153 -5.15 0.94 -3.21
CA LEU A 153 -4.19 1.59 -4.11
C LEU A 153 -3.41 0.57 -4.94
N LEU A 154 -2.92 -0.49 -4.30
CA LEU A 154 -1.99 -1.47 -4.88
C LEU A 154 -2.25 -2.86 -4.31
N MET A 155 -1.96 -3.89 -5.12
CA MET A 155 -1.90 -5.27 -4.65
C MET A 155 -0.45 -5.74 -4.71
N MET A 156 0.07 -6.15 -3.57
CA MET A 156 1.36 -6.82 -3.44
C MET A 156 1.15 -8.32 -3.35
N TYR A 157 2.18 -9.10 -3.65
CA TYR A 157 2.14 -10.54 -3.45
C TYR A 157 3.48 -11.10 -3.01
N THR A 158 3.47 -12.26 -2.37
CA THR A 158 4.66 -13.09 -2.13
C THR A 158 4.46 -14.46 -2.76
N THR A 159 5.58 -15.14 -3.03
CA THR A 159 5.59 -16.52 -3.50
C THR A 159 6.53 -17.35 -2.64
N GLU A 160 6.04 -18.47 -2.12
CA GLU A 160 6.85 -19.41 -1.33
C GLU A 160 6.72 -20.82 -1.91
N THR A 161 7.87 -21.50 -2.07
CA THR A 161 7.86 -22.92 -2.44
C THR A 161 7.74 -23.77 -1.19
N SER A 162 6.77 -24.68 -1.18
CA SER A 162 6.54 -25.65 -0.10
C SER A 162 6.75 -27.08 -0.59
N LEU A 163 6.77 -28.06 0.33
CA LEU A 163 6.81 -29.48 -0.04
C LEU A 163 5.59 -29.92 -0.87
N SER A 164 4.44 -29.31 -0.60
CA SER A 164 3.17 -29.61 -1.25
C SER A 164 2.99 -28.92 -2.62
N GLY A 165 3.73 -27.84 -2.89
CA GLY A 165 3.62 -27.05 -4.11
C GLY A 165 4.00 -25.59 -3.86
N VAL A 166 3.14 -24.65 -4.20
CA VAL A 166 3.40 -23.20 -4.09
C VAL A 166 2.39 -22.52 -3.16
N ILE A 167 2.85 -21.60 -2.33
CA ILE A 167 2.00 -20.71 -1.54
C ILE A 167 2.07 -19.33 -2.18
N LEU A 168 0.90 -18.76 -2.47
CA LEU A 168 0.74 -17.38 -2.89
C LEU A 168 0.04 -16.62 -1.77
N GLU A 169 0.57 -15.46 -1.40
CA GLU A 169 -0.07 -14.56 -0.45
C GLU A 169 -0.20 -13.17 -1.07
N TYR A 170 -1.36 -12.55 -0.90
CA TYR A 170 -1.70 -11.25 -1.45
C TYR A 170 -1.92 -10.24 -0.34
N HIS A 171 -1.37 -9.04 -0.51
CA HIS A 171 -1.56 -7.92 0.40
C HIS A 171 -2.19 -6.77 -0.38
N ILE A 172 -3.06 -6.01 0.27
CA ILE A 172 -3.62 -4.78 -0.28
C ILE A 172 -3.06 -3.61 0.51
N MET A 173 -2.57 -2.61 -0.21
CA MET A 173 -2.25 -1.31 0.36
C MET A 173 -3.42 -0.38 0.19
N TYR A 174 -3.90 0.17 1.29
CA TYR A 174 -4.98 1.14 1.34
C TYR A 174 -4.44 2.55 1.60
N SER A 175 -5.22 3.58 1.25
CA SER A 175 -4.79 4.98 1.39
C SER A 175 -4.60 5.44 2.84
N HIS A 176 -5.25 4.78 3.81
CA HIS A 176 -5.19 5.14 5.24
C HIS A 176 -5.54 3.96 6.17
N GLU A 177 -5.01 3.94 7.40
CA GLU A 177 -5.47 3.08 8.52
C GLU A 177 -6.51 3.85 9.36
N ASP A 178 -7.79 3.50 9.24
CA ASP A 178 -8.87 4.24 9.90
C ASP A 178 -9.13 3.77 11.35
N ALA A 179 -8.56 2.64 11.77
CA ALA A 179 -8.68 2.11 13.13
C ALA A 179 -7.59 1.09 13.49
N GLY A 180 -7.53 0.70 14.77
CA GLY A 180 -6.59 -0.29 15.28
C GLY A 180 -5.45 0.36 16.04
N THR A 181 -4.48 0.95 15.33
CA THR A 181 -3.43 1.75 15.94
C THR A 181 -3.89 3.21 16.09
N PRO A 182 -3.73 3.85 17.27
CA PRO A 182 -4.01 5.28 17.39
C PRO A 182 -3.23 6.07 16.33
N ALA A 183 -3.94 6.87 15.52
CA ALA A 183 -3.37 7.51 14.34
C ALA A 183 -2.01 8.19 14.60
N PRO A 184 -1.82 9.00 15.68
CA PRO A 184 -0.53 9.63 15.97
C PRO A 184 0.67 8.68 16.07
N LEU A 185 0.46 7.40 16.42
CA LEU A 185 1.52 6.40 16.56
C LEU A 185 1.92 5.76 15.23
N LEU A 186 1.11 5.86 14.19
CA LEU A 186 1.32 5.19 12.90
C LEU A 186 2.66 5.58 12.26
N MET A 187 3.00 6.87 12.28
CA MET A 187 4.27 7.37 11.76
C MET A 187 5.48 6.80 12.52
N SER A 188 5.39 6.68 13.84
CA SER A 188 6.45 6.08 14.66
C SER A 188 6.54 4.56 14.58
N LYS A 189 5.41 3.90 14.32
CA LYS A 189 5.32 2.44 14.36
C LYS A 189 5.59 1.82 13.00
N TRP A 190 5.05 2.42 11.94
CA TRP A 190 5.06 1.87 10.58
C TRP A 190 5.75 2.79 9.57
N GLY A 191 6.01 4.05 9.92
CA GLY A 191 6.59 5.03 8.99
C GLY A 191 5.60 5.55 7.94
N ARG A 192 4.31 5.29 8.12
CA ARG A 192 3.24 5.61 7.17
C ARG A 192 1.87 5.67 7.85
N LEU A 193 0.90 6.24 7.15
CA LEU A 193 -0.52 6.20 7.48
C LEU A 193 -1.33 5.33 6.53
N THR A 194 -0.80 5.01 5.35
CA THR A 194 -1.38 3.98 4.48
C THR A 194 -1.44 2.68 5.25
N ASP A 195 -2.52 1.92 5.10
CA ASP A 195 -2.60 0.58 5.67
C ASP A 195 -2.05 -0.45 4.67
N ILE A 196 -1.44 -1.52 5.17
CA ILE A 196 -1.01 -2.65 4.35
C ILE A 196 -1.44 -3.91 5.10
N GLU A 197 -2.40 -4.63 4.54
CA GLU A 197 -2.95 -5.85 5.14
C GLU A 197 -2.78 -7.04 4.21
N TRP A 198 -2.46 -8.20 4.79
CA TRP A 198 -2.52 -9.45 4.02
C TRP A 198 -4.00 -9.84 3.90
N THR A 199 -4.46 -10.15 2.70
CA THR A 199 -5.89 -10.32 2.43
C THR A 199 -6.25 -11.75 2.09
N TYR A 200 -5.40 -12.45 1.35
CA TYR A 200 -5.69 -13.80 0.87
C TYR A 200 -4.40 -14.61 0.74
N ARG A 201 -4.44 -15.87 1.17
CA ARG A 201 -3.36 -16.85 0.98
C ARG A 201 -3.93 -18.13 0.40
N VAL A 202 -3.31 -18.64 -0.66
CA VAL A 202 -3.67 -19.91 -1.27
C VAL A 202 -2.47 -20.84 -1.31
N THR A 203 -2.67 -22.08 -0.88
CA THR A 203 -1.70 -23.17 -1.04
C THR A 203 -2.14 -24.01 -2.22
N LEU A 204 -1.23 -24.17 -3.18
CA LEU A 204 -1.44 -24.91 -4.41
C LEU A 204 -0.59 -26.16 -4.41
N ASP A 205 -1.08 -27.23 -5.02
CA ASP A 205 -0.27 -28.41 -5.29
C ASP A 205 0.71 -28.20 -6.47
N HIS A 206 1.50 -29.22 -6.78
CA HIS A 206 2.43 -29.20 -7.92
C HIS A 206 1.74 -29.13 -9.29
N GLN A 207 0.42 -29.31 -9.36
CA GLN A 207 -0.39 -29.17 -10.57
C GLN A 207 -1.05 -27.77 -10.65
N GLY A 208 -0.92 -26.94 -9.62
CA GLY A 208 -1.57 -25.63 -9.53
C GLY A 208 -3.03 -25.70 -9.06
N GLU A 209 -3.45 -26.82 -8.48
CA GLU A 209 -4.78 -26.98 -7.89
C GLU A 209 -4.79 -26.55 -6.42
N VAL A 210 -5.93 -26.00 -5.96
CA VAL A 210 -6.07 -25.45 -4.61
C VAL A 210 -6.12 -26.57 -3.57
N LEU A 211 -5.16 -26.57 -2.66
CA LEU A 211 -5.13 -27.43 -1.47
C LEU A 211 -5.81 -26.78 -0.27
N ALA A 212 -5.57 -25.47 -0.08
CA ALA A 212 -6.15 -24.68 1.00
C ALA A 212 -6.18 -23.20 0.59
N ALA A 213 -7.18 -22.47 1.08
CA ALA A 213 -7.32 -21.03 0.87
C ALA A 213 -7.80 -20.40 2.18
N VAL A 214 -7.13 -19.33 2.62
CA VAL A 214 -7.44 -18.60 3.85
C VAL A 214 -7.37 -17.10 3.62
N PHE A 215 -8.01 -16.32 4.47
CA PHE A 215 -7.99 -14.86 4.46
C PHE A 215 -7.84 -14.30 5.88
N GLN A 216 -7.50 -13.01 5.99
CA GLN A 216 -7.41 -12.32 7.27
C GLN A 216 -8.79 -11.78 7.66
N GLY A 217 -9.49 -12.54 8.49
CA GLY A 217 -10.78 -12.15 9.05
C GLY A 217 -10.68 -11.05 10.09
N PRO A 218 -11.84 -10.54 10.56
CA PRO A 218 -11.91 -9.57 11.66
C PRO A 218 -11.06 -10.00 12.86
N HIS A 219 -10.48 -9.02 13.56
CA HIS A 219 -9.54 -9.24 14.66
C HIS A 219 -8.21 -9.91 14.23
N HIS A 220 -7.87 -9.83 12.95
CA HIS A 220 -6.70 -10.47 12.34
C HIS A 220 -6.70 -12.01 12.44
N GLU A 221 -7.88 -12.64 12.50
CA GLU A 221 -8.00 -14.09 12.58
C GLU A 221 -7.79 -14.74 11.21
N THR A 222 -6.87 -15.70 11.10
CA THR A 222 -6.76 -16.53 9.90
C THR A 222 -8.01 -17.39 9.75
N THR A 223 -8.76 -17.17 8.67
CA THR A 223 -10.06 -17.80 8.42
C THR A 223 -10.05 -18.57 7.11
N ASP A 224 -10.64 -19.76 7.08
CA ASP A 224 -10.80 -20.55 5.86
C ASP A 224 -11.71 -19.82 4.85
N PHE A 225 -11.30 -19.79 3.59
CA PHE A 225 -12.09 -19.23 2.50
C PHE A 225 -13.20 -20.21 2.07
N ALA A 226 -14.45 -19.79 2.21
CA ALA A 226 -15.64 -20.51 1.75
C ALA A 226 -16.50 -19.69 0.77
N GLY A 227 -15.95 -18.56 0.30
CA GLY A 227 -16.61 -17.61 -0.59
C GLY A 227 -16.83 -18.12 -2.01
N HIS A 228 -17.40 -17.23 -2.81
CA HIS A 228 -17.63 -17.47 -4.24
C HIS A 228 -16.50 -16.86 -5.09
N TYR A 229 -16.55 -17.15 -6.39
CA TYR A 229 -15.60 -16.64 -7.36
C TYR A 229 -16.30 -15.71 -8.36
N ALA A 230 -15.61 -14.68 -8.85
CA ALA A 230 -16.13 -13.72 -9.82
C ALA A 230 -15.06 -13.35 -10.86
N LEU A 231 -15.46 -12.57 -11.87
CA LEU A 231 -14.56 -11.98 -12.87
C LEU A 231 -13.57 -12.97 -13.50
N GLY A 232 -14.05 -14.13 -13.94
CA GLY A 232 -13.19 -15.14 -14.56
C GLY A 232 -12.45 -16.04 -13.56
N GLY A 233 -13.05 -16.28 -12.38
CA GLY A 233 -12.58 -17.31 -11.45
C GLY A 233 -11.73 -16.82 -10.28
N HIS A 234 -11.78 -15.52 -9.97
CA HIS A 234 -11.04 -14.91 -8.87
C HIS A 234 -11.80 -15.01 -7.54
N PRO A 235 -11.13 -15.29 -6.41
CA PRO A 235 -11.77 -15.39 -5.10
C PRO A 235 -12.34 -14.03 -4.68
N VAL A 236 -13.55 -14.03 -4.14
CA VAL A 236 -14.26 -12.81 -3.75
C VAL A 236 -14.12 -12.54 -2.26
N LEU A 237 -13.57 -11.37 -1.93
CA LEU A 237 -13.46 -10.85 -0.57
C LEU A 237 -14.03 -9.43 -0.52
N GLN A 238 -14.32 -8.94 0.68
CA GLN A 238 -14.74 -7.56 0.95
C GLN A 238 -13.91 -6.99 2.10
N ALA A 239 -13.47 -5.74 1.98
CA ALA A 239 -12.97 -4.98 3.13
C ALA A 239 -14.11 -4.81 4.16
N ALA A 240 -14.01 -5.53 5.28
CA ALA A 240 -15.10 -5.78 6.22
C ALA A 240 -14.94 -5.09 7.57
N THR A 241 -13.78 -4.48 7.82
CA THR A 241 -13.49 -3.72 9.04
C THR A 241 -12.83 -2.38 8.70
N ASP A 242 -12.72 -1.51 9.70
CA ASP A 242 -12.07 -0.20 9.64
C ASP A 242 -10.53 -0.28 9.64
N ASN A 243 -9.97 -1.44 9.96
CA ASN A 243 -8.54 -1.76 9.90
C ASN A 243 -8.21 -2.77 8.77
N GLY A 244 -8.90 -2.68 7.63
CA GLY A 244 -8.54 -3.42 6.41
C GLY A 244 -8.75 -4.95 6.41
N ASN A 245 -9.21 -5.56 7.50
CA ASN A 245 -9.50 -7.00 7.52
C ASN A 245 -10.70 -7.34 6.63
N VAL A 246 -10.73 -8.56 6.10
CA VAL A 246 -11.64 -8.95 5.02
C VAL A 246 -12.65 -10.01 5.44
N SER A 247 -13.71 -10.16 4.64
CA SER A 247 -14.68 -11.25 4.73
C SER A 247 -14.96 -11.81 3.34
N ASP A 248 -15.26 -13.09 3.25
CA ASP A 248 -15.74 -13.76 2.03
C ASP A 248 -17.27 -13.64 1.83
N VAL A 249 -17.94 -12.88 2.71
CA VAL A 249 -19.34 -12.46 2.58
C VAL A 249 -19.38 -11.00 2.15
N THR A 250 -20.09 -10.73 1.05
CA THR A 250 -20.20 -9.38 0.49
C THR A 250 -21.53 -8.71 0.85
N SER A 251 -21.46 -7.42 1.17
CA SER A 251 -22.60 -6.52 1.39
C SER A 251 -22.51 -5.23 0.54
N SER A 252 -21.36 -4.98 -0.07
CA SER A 252 -21.11 -3.82 -0.92
C SER A 252 -21.59 -4.04 -2.35
N SER A 253 -21.98 -2.96 -3.02
CA SER A 253 -22.44 -2.97 -4.42
C SER A 253 -21.32 -2.73 -5.43
N TYR A 254 -20.10 -2.41 -4.97
CA TYR A 254 -18.97 -2.09 -5.84
C TYR A 254 -17.72 -2.89 -5.46
N ARG A 255 -16.90 -3.18 -6.46
CA ARG A 255 -15.70 -4.02 -6.34
C ARG A 255 -14.56 -3.56 -7.21
N PHE A 256 -13.39 -4.09 -6.92
CA PHE A 256 -12.11 -3.83 -7.55
C PHE A 256 -11.40 -5.15 -7.83
N LEU A 257 -10.71 -5.23 -8.95
CA LEU A 257 -9.74 -6.28 -9.22
C LEU A 257 -8.43 -5.60 -9.63
N LEU A 258 -7.54 -5.45 -8.65
CA LEU A 258 -6.21 -4.89 -8.85
C LEU A 258 -5.28 -5.98 -9.41
N PRO A 259 -4.41 -5.68 -10.39
CA PRO A 259 -3.37 -6.61 -10.75
C PRO A 259 -2.33 -6.71 -9.62
N PRO A 260 -1.74 -7.89 -9.40
CA PRO A 260 -0.62 -8.06 -8.47
C PRO A 260 0.62 -7.34 -9.02
N SER A 261 0.83 -6.10 -8.58
CA SER A 261 1.76 -5.16 -9.22
C SER A 261 3.14 -5.09 -8.54
N TYR A 262 3.29 -5.68 -7.36
CA TYR A 262 4.55 -5.68 -6.62
C TYR A 262 4.83 -7.04 -5.99
N HIS A 263 5.95 -7.67 -6.36
CA HIS A 263 6.44 -8.89 -5.70
C HIS A 263 7.23 -8.47 -4.47
N TRP A 264 6.69 -8.72 -3.29
CA TRP A 264 7.33 -8.42 -2.03
C TRP A 264 8.19 -9.60 -1.55
N HIS A 265 9.42 -9.28 -1.14
CA HIS A 265 10.40 -10.23 -0.61
C HIS A 265 10.62 -9.97 0.89
N PRO A 266 9.80 -10.56 1.79
CA PRO A 266 9.84 -10.29 3.22
C PRO A 266 11.20 -10.57 3.88
N GLU A 267 12.02 -11.42 3.27
CA GLU A 267 13.35 -11.78 3.73
C GLU A 267 14.45 -10.79 3.35
N ARG A 268 14.11 -9.75 2.58
CA ARG A 268 15.08 -8.76 2.07
C ARG A 268 14.67 -7.34 2.37
N GLU A 269 13.37 -7.08 2.48
CA GLU A 269 12.88 -5.72 2.45
C GLU A 269 11.56 -5.50 3.19
N PRO A 270 11.32 -4.27 3.70
CA PRO A 270 10.06 -3.92 4.31
C PRO A 270 8.96 -3.78 3.25
N ARG A 271 7.69 -3.90 3.68
CA ARG A 271 6.53 -3.72 2.79
C ARG A 271 6.50 -2.34 2.14
N GLU A 272 7.06 -1.34 2.82
CA GLU A 272 7.12 0.05 2.40
C GLU A 272 8.01 0.28 1.16
N ARG A 273 8.83 -0.69 0.74
CA ARG A 273 9.48 -0.63 -0.59
C ARG A 273 8.47 -0.60 -1.74
N ALA A 274 7.28 -1.16 -1.55
CA ALA A 274 6.19 -1.01 -2.51
C ALA A 274 5.76 0.45 -2.69
N MET A 275 5.84 1.27 -1.63
CA MET A 275 5.57 2.71 -1.71
C MET A 275 6.70 3.45 -2.42
N ASP A 276 7.95 3.03 -2.23
CA ASP A 276 9.09 3.59 -2.96
C ASP A 276 9.00 3.31 -4.46
N ALA A 277 8.56 2.10 -4.84
CA ALA A 277 8.29 1.72 -6.23
C ALA A 277 7.05 2.41 -6.80
N HIS A 278 6.12 2.84 -5.94
CA HIS A 278 4.88 3.53 -6.31
C HIS A 278 4.69 4.83 -5.50
N PRO A 279 5.51 5.88 -5.73
CA PRO A 279 5.57 7.06 -4.88
C PRO A 279 4.27 7.85 -4.69
N PHE A 280 3.29 7.67 -5.59
CA PHE A 280 1.98 8.29 -5.46
C PHE A 280 1.27 7.88 -4.15
N THR A 281 1.64 6.75 -3.56
CA THR A 281 1.11 6.26 -2.28
C THR A 281 1.45 7.19 -1.11
N TYR A 282 2.69 7.70 -1.04
CA TYR A 282 3.08 8.74 -0.06
C TYR A 282 2.29 10.03 -0.26
N ARG A 283 2.02 10.41 -1.51
CA ARG A 283 1.21 11.59 -1.82
C ARG A 283 -0.25 11.42 -1.40
N MET A 284 -0.83 10.25 -1.68
CA MET A 284 -2.17 9.90 -1.24
C MET A 284 -2.29 9.92 0.28
N MET A 285 -1.35 9.30 0.97
CA MET A 285 -1.21 9.32 2.43
C MET A 285 -1.20 10.76 2.98
N ALA A 286 -0.38 11.63 2.39
CA ALA A 286 -0.26 13.02 2.81
C ALA A 286 -1.55 13.82 2.59
N TRP A 287 -2.18 13.67 1.41
CA TRP A 287 -3.45 14.33 1.11
C TRP A 287 -4.59 13.88 2.03
N GLU A 288 -4.61 12.60 2.38
CA GLU A 288 -5.58 12.03 3.31
C GLU A 288 -5.39 12.60 4.72
N LEU A 289 -4.16 12.56 5.24
CA LEU A 289 -3.80 13.13 6.54
C LEU A 289 -4.25 14.60 6.64
N MET A 290 -3.93 15.41 5.63
CA MET A 290 -4.25 16.83 5.62
C MET A 290 -5.76 17.12 5.64
N ARG A 291 -6.57 16.18 5.15
CA ARG A 291 -8.03 16.31 5.09
C ARG A 291 -8.71 15.76 6.34
N GLN A 292 -8.25 14.62 6.85
CA GLN A 292 -8.93 13.88 7.92
C GLN A 292 -8.45 14.26 9.32
N GLU A 293 -7.17 14.61 9.47
CA GLU A 293 -6.53 14.71 10.78
C GLU A 293 -6.24 16.15 11.20
N THR A 294 -6.22 16.36 12.52
CA THR A 294 -5.69 17.61 13.08
C THR A 294 -4.17 17.52 13.16
N TRP A 295 -3.49 18.38 12.41
CA TRP A 295 -2.03 18.45 12.40
C TRP A 295 -1.54 19.84 12.81
N GLU A 296 -0.33 19.91 13.33
CA GLU A 296 0.29 21.13 13.83
C GLU A 296 1.14 21.82 12.75
N ASN A 297 1.10 23.15 12.78
CA ASN A 297 1.92 24.03 11.97
C ASN A 297 2.16 25.33 12.78
N PRO A 298 3.40 25.64 13.21
CA PRO A 298 4.66 24.98 12.85
C PRO A 298 4.82 23.57 13.48
N CYS A 299 5.74 22.77 12.92
CA CYS A 299 6.14 21.47 13.49
C CYS A 299 6.80 21.63 14.85
N ASP A 300 6.36 20.85 15.83
CA ASP A 300 6.99 20.62 17.13
C ASP A 300 7.40 19.14 17.26
N PRO A 301 8.70 18.81 17.09
CA PRO A 301 9.17 17.43 17.17
C PRO A 301 9.09 16.81 18.57
N ASP A 302 8.69 17.56 19.62
CA ASP A 302 8.45 17.00 20.96
C ASP A 302 7.02 16.45 21.16
N THR A 303 6.10 16.71 20.23
CA THR A 303 4.71 16.24 20.32
C THR A 303 4.46 15.05 19.39
N MET A 304 3.57 14.16 19.80
CA MET A 304 3.04 13.09 18.94
C MET A 304 2.07 13.60 17.86
N GLN A 305 1.66 14.88 17.92
CA GLN A 305 0.66 15.39 17.01
C GLN A 305 1.19 15.32 15.58
N PHE A 306 0.34 14.97 14.62
CA PHE A 306 0.75 14.98 13.22
C PHE A 306 1.24 16.37 12.81
N THR A 307 2.13 16.39 11.84
CA THR A 307 2.57 17.62 11.16
C THR A 307 2.67 17.31 9.67
N ASP A 308 3.14 18.25 8.88
CA ASP A 308 3.40 18.02 7.46
C ASP A 308 4.31 16.78 7.28
N PRO A 309 3.90 15.77 6.46
CA PRO A 309 4.68 14.55 6.24
C PRO A 309 6.11 14.76 5.75
N ARG A 310 6.44 15.95 5.22
CA ARG A 310 7.79 16.33 4.80
C ARG A 310 8.72 16.66 5.97
N HIS A 311 8.19 16.82 7.18
CA HIS A 311 8.97 17.04 8.40
C HIS A 311 9.34 15.74 9.12
N TYR A 312 9.14 14.60 8.48
CA TYR A 312 9.54 13.29 8.98
C TYR A 312 10.74 12.78 8.18
N LEU A 313 11.78 12.33 8.88
CA LEU A 313 12.81 11.50 8.30
C LEU A 313 12.26 10.07 8.24
N TYR A 314 12.02 9.56 7.04
CA TYR A 314 11.58 8.18 6.81
C TYR A 314 12.79 7.27 6.90
N ILE A 315 12.65 6.15 7.59
CA ILE A 315 13.74 5.22 7.87
C ILE A 315 13.26 3.80 7.60
N GLN A 316 14.07 3.01 6.91
CA GLN A 316 13.87 1.57 6.72
C GLN A 316 15.12 0.83 7.23
N THR A 317 14.92 -0.27 7.95
CA THR A 317 15.99 -1.10 8.55
C THR A 317 15.43 -2.49 8.86
N SER A 318 16.24 -3.38 9.45
CA SER A 318 15.77 -4.64 9.98
C SER A 318 16.27 -4.94 11.39
N THR A 319 15.55 -5.82 12.08
CA THR A 319 15.96 -6.41 13.35
C THR A 319 15.85 -7.92 13.29
N HIS A 320 16.87 -8.62 13.76
CA HIS A 320 16.92 -10.08 13.82
C HIS A 320 17.26 -10.52 15.25
N GLU A 321 16.35 -11.25 15.89
CA GLU A 321 16.58 -11.77 17.23
C GLU A 321 17.56 -12.94 17.22
N VAL A 322 18.56 -12.92 18.11
CA VAL A 322 19.55 -14.01 18.20
C VAL A 322 18.95 -15.26 18.86
N LYS A 323 17.89 -15.08 19.65
CA LYS A 323 17.05 -16.14 20.18
C LYS A 323 15.61 -15.74 19.95
N ASP A 324 14.92 -16.55 19.18
CA ASP A 324 13.51 -16.35 18.88
C ASP A 324 12.68 -16.67 20.12
N ASP A 325 12.09 -15.64 20.71
CA ASP A 325 11.05 -15.78 21.72
C ASP A 325 9.78 -15.14 21.15
N GLU A 326 9.00 -15.93 20.40
CA GLU A 326 7.76 -15.50 19.75
C GLU A 326 6.78 -14.77 20.69
N ALA A 327 6.91 -14.95 22.02
CA ALA A 327 6.07 -14.27 23.00
C ALA A 327 6.48 -12.81 23.25
N ARG A 328 7.67 -12.37 22.82
CA ARG A 328 8.18 -11.01 23.06
C ARG A 328 8.51 -10.33 21.74
N ARG A 329 7.84 -9.21 21.49
CA ARG A 329 8.15 -8.38 20.32
C ARG A 329 9.27 -7.40 20.67
N THR A 330 10.44 -7.58 20.07
CA THR A 330 11.53 -6.62 20.24
C THR A 330 11.25 -5.33 19.48
N SER A 331 11.58 -4.20 20.11
CA SER A 331 11.48 -2.89 19.49
C SER A 331 12.79 -2.14 19.65
N ILE A 332 13.03 -1.23 18.71
CA ILE A 332 14.16 -0.31 18.74
C ILE A 332 13.67 1.14 18.66
N ASP A 333 14.48 2.06 19.18
CA ASP A 333 14.34 3.49 18.98
C ASP A 333 15.43 3.97 18.03
N ILE A 334 15.03 4.55 16.90
CA ILE A 334 15.97 5.22 15.99
C ILE A 334 16.09 6.66 16.45
N ARG A 335 17.34 7.11 16.62
CA ARG A 335 17.66 8.43 17.14
C ARG A 335 18.49 9.20 16.15
N VAL A 336 18.08 10.44 15.88
CA VAL A 336 18.70 11.31 14.88
C VAL A 336 19.25 12.54 15.56
N LYS A 337 20.46 12.95 15.18
CA LYS A 337 21.10 14.18 15.62
C LYS A 337 21.42 15.07 14.43
N ARG A 338 21.25 16.39 14.59
CA ARG A 338 21.62 17.41 13.60
C ARG A 338 22.89 18.13 14.00
N PHE A 339 23.63 18.64 13.03
CA PHE A 339 24.81 19.45 13.30
C PHE A 339 24.46 20.69 14.12
N GLY A 340 25.21 20.93 15.19
CA GLY A 340 25.02 22.10 16.06
C GLY A 340 23.87 21.96 17.06
N ASP A 341 23.07 20.90 16.99
CA ASP A 341 22.06 20.57 18.00
C ASP A 341 22.70 19.70 19.09
N ASP A 342 22.44 20.01 20.37
CA ASP A 342 22.75 19.11 21.50
C ASP A 342 21.67 18.03 21.69
N ARG A 343 20.59 18.10 20.90
CA ARG A 343 19.39 17.27 21.02
C ARG A 343 19.42 16.05 20.10
N TRP A 344 18.85 14.94 20.58
CA TRP A 344 18.48 13.78 19.79
C TRP A 344 16.96 13.73 19.59
N TYR A 345 16.54 13.49 18.36
CA TYR A 345 15.14 13.25 17.98
C TYR A 345 14.90 11.75 17.93
N SER A 346 13.76 11.27 18.42
CA SER A 346 13.50 9.84 18.66
C SER A 346 12.31 9.37 17.82
N SER A 347 12.45 8.23 17.14
CA SER A 347 11.35 7.61 16.40
C SER A 347 10.22 7.19 17.33
N SER A 348 10.57 6.83 18.57
CA SER A 348 9.63 6.33 19.58
C SER A 348 9.22 7.32 20.65
N PHE A 349 9.57 8.59 20.49
CA PHE A 349 9.35 9.61 21.51
C PHE A 349 9.85 9.17 22.90
N ASN A 350 11.01 8.51 22.91
CA ASN A 350 11.64 7.91 24.09
C ASN A 350 10.81 6.79 24.73
N ASP A 351 10.44 5.76 23.95
CA ASP A 351 9.58 4.64 24.38
C ASP A 351 8.21 5.09 24.90
N LEU A 352 7.58 6.07 24.23
CA LEU A 352 6.23 6.50 24.57
C LEU A 352 5.24 5.34 24.41
N ARG A 353 4.35 5.18 25.39
CA ARG A 353 3.31 4.16 25.41
C ARG A 353 1.94 4.79 25.59
N PHE A 354 0.97 4.28 24.84
CA PHE A 354 -0.43 4.67 24.94
C PHE A 354 -1.29 3.42 25.10
N GLY A 355 -1.71 3.14 26.34
CA GLY A 355 -2.38 1.89 26.67
C GLY A 355 -1.50 0.68 26.34
N ILE A 356 -1.99 -0.20 25.47
CA ILE A 356 -1.24 -1.38 24.98
C ILE A 356 -0.29 -1.05 23.84
N HIS A 357 -0.42 0.13 23.21
CA HIS A 357 0.38 0.51 22.07
C HIS A 357 1.71 1.11 22.52
N ARG A 358 2.76 0.74 21.79
CA ARG A 358 4.09 1.31 21.89
C ARG A 358 4.35 2.16 20.66
N SER A 359 4.97 3.33 20.83
CA SER A 359 5.37 4.20 19.73
C SER A 359 6.62 3.66 19.00
N ALA A 360 6.73 2.36 18.78
CA ALA A 360 7.87 1.77 18.11
C ALA A 360 7.39 0.55 17.32
N TYR A 361 8.13 0.20 16.27
CA TYR A 361 7.84 -1.02 15.54
C TYR A 361 7.85 -2.23 16.48
N ASP A 362 6.76 -3.00 16.40
CA ASP A 362 6.56 -4.28 17.06
C ASP A 362 5.81 -5.23 16.11
N GLY A 363 5.95 -5.03 14.79
CA GLY A 363 5.30 -5.89 13.80
C GLY A 363 5.96 -7.27 13.70
N PRO A 364 5.36 -8.18 12.92
CA PRO A 364 5.82 -9.56 12.81
C PRO A 364 7.00 -9.76 11.84
N TYR A 365 7.46 -8.71 11.15
CA TYR A 365 8.47 -8.81 10.10
C TYR A 365 9.81 -8.25 10.57
N ASN A 366 10.91 -8.89 10.14
CA ASN A 366 12.25 -8.43 10.50
C ASN A 366 12.59 -7.09 9.85
N HIS A 367 12.22 -6.91 8.57
CA HIS A 367 12.42 -5.66 7.84
C HIS A 367 11.20 -4.76 8.01
N PHE A 368 11.43 -3.50 8.36
CA PHE A 368 10.35 -2.54 8.58
C PHE A 368 10.75 -1.09 8.27
N ALA A 369 9.74 -0.23 8.26
CA ALA A 369 9.91 1.21 8.22
C ALA A 369 9.45 1.87 9.53
N THR A 370 9.99 3.04 9.80
CA THR A 370 9.60 3.97 10.89
C THR A 370 9.88 5.40 10.41
N THR A 371 9.42 6.40 11.16
CA THR A 371 9.88 7.77 10.96
C THR A 371 10.46 8.38 12.24
N VAL A 372 11.22 9.46 12.08
CA VAL A 372 11.58 10.38 13.16
C VAL A 372 11.03 11.74 12.80
N LYS A 373 10.23 12.34 13.68
CA LYS A 373 9.71 13.70 13.49
C LYS A 373 10.83 14.71 13.74
N MET A 374 11.13 15.52 12.73
CA MET A 374 12.27 16.42 12.70
C MET A 374 11.81 17.88 12.71
N PRO A 375 12.66 18.82 13.17
CA PRO A 375 12.37 20.25 13.08
C PRO A 375 12.02 20.66 11.65
N GLN A 376 11.07 21.58 11.51
CA GLN A 376 10.71 22.14 10.21
C GLN A 376 11.95 22.72 9.49
N GLY A 377 12.10 22.37 8.21
CA GLY A 377 13.24 22.77 7.39
C GLY A 377 14.45 21.83 7.47
N SER A 378 14.37 20.73 8.23
CA SER A 378 15.43 19.72 8.24
C SER A 378 15.68 19.13 6.85
N SER A 379 16.95 18.91 6.51
CA SER A 379 17.38 18.22 5.30
C SER A 379 18.43 17.15 5.61
N LEU A 380 18.85 16.37 4.59
CA LEU A 380 19.85 15.32 4.77
C LEU A 380 21.24 15.89 5.13
N GLU A 381 21.60 17.05 4.58
CA GLU A 381 22.89 17.71 4.80
C GLU A 381 23.07 18.22 6.24
N GLU A 382 21.96 18.41 6.95
CA GLU A 382 21.97 18.87 8.34
C GLU A 382 22.12 17.71 9.34
N LEU A 383 22.02 16.45 8.90
CA LEU A 383 22.14 15.29 9.77
C LEU A 383 23.60 15.06 10.17
N GLU A 384 23.85 14.92 11.47
CA GLU A 384 25.17 14.58 12.03
C GLU A 384 25.32 13.06 12.19
N GLU A 385 24.31 12.41 12.78
CA GLU A 385 24.40 11.01 13.20
C GLU A 385 23.00 10.38 13.32
N ILE A 386 22.90 9.11 12.94
CA ILE A 386 21.75 8.24 13.20
C ILE A 386 22.23 7.08 14.05
N SER A 387 21.59 6.89 15.20
CA SER A 387 21.87 5.80 16.13
C SER A 387 20.61 4.98 16.38
N VAL A 388 20.81 3.77 16.88
CA VAL A 388 19.75 2.86 17.29
C VAL A 388 19.89 2.53 18.76
N THR A 389 18.78 2.39 19.46
CA THR A 389 18.71 1.91 20.85
C THR A 389 17.75 0.74 20.96
N LEU A 390 18.22 -0.40 21.48
CA LEU A 390 17.39 -1.53 21.88
C LEU A 390 16.52 -1.13 23.07
N LEU A 391 15.21 -1.23 22.88
CA LEU A 391 14.25 -0.89 23.93
C LEU A 391 13.95 -2.11 24.82
N PRO A 392 13.59 -1.89 26.09
CA PRO A 392 13.27 -3.00 27.00
C PRO A 392 11.98 -3.73 26.59
N GLY A 393 11.84 -4.99 27.04
CA GLY A 393 10.64 -5.82 26.89
C GLY A 393 10.70 -6.88 25.79
N GLY A 394 11.78 -6.88 24.99
CA GLY A 394 12.02 -7.85 23.91
C GLY A 394 13.13 -8.86 24.23
N ALA A 395 13.82 -9.29 23.19
CA ALA A 395 15.01 -10.14 23.23
C ALA A 395 16.21 -9.43 23.88
N ASP A 396 17.06 -10.22 24.55
CA ASP A 396 18.27 -9.69 25.21
C ASP A 396 19.38 -9.31 24.22
N THR A 397 19.29 -9.79 22.98
CA THR A 397 20.28 -9.57 21.92
C THR A 397 19.60 -9.61 20.56
N ILE A 398 19.86 -8.57 19.77
CA ILE A 398 19.44 -8.47 18.38
C ILE A 398 20.59 -8.05 17.48
N ILE A 399 20.45 -8.34 16.19
CA ILE A 399 21.23 -7.75 15.11
C ILE A 399 20.33 -6.74 14.39
N VAL A 400 20.84 -5.55 14.15
CA VAL A 400 20.20 -4.54 13.29
C VAL A 400 20.99 -4.49 12.00
N GLU A 401 20.31 -4.64 10.86
CA GLU A 401 20.96 -4.68 9.53
C GLU A 401 20.32 -3.67 8.58
N GLY A 402 21.17 -3.06 7.76
CA GLY A 402 20.76 -2.12 6.74
C GLY A 402 20.20 -0.82 7.31
N LEU A 403 20.35 0.25 6.54
CA LEU A 403 19.72 1.51 6.83
C LEU A 403 19.41 2.21 5.51
N LYS A 404 18.16 2.61 5.32
CA LYS A 404 17.77 3.60 4.32
C LYS A 404 17.08 4.75 5.01
N PHE A 405 17.37 5.99 4.59
CA PHE A 405 16.61 7.15 5.04
C PHE A 405 16.47 8.24 3.99
N PHE A 406 15.36 8.97 4.05
CA PHE A 406 15.02 10.06 3.12
C PHE A 406 13.96 11.00 3.72
N TYR A 407 13.79 12.18 3.11
CA TYR A 407 12.64 13.05 3.32
C TYR A 407 11.72 13.02 2.09
N LEU A 408 10.45 13.37 2.29
CA LEU A 408 9.56 13.65 1.16
C LEU A 408 9.83 15.05 0.59
N ASP A 409 9.72 15.19 -0.73
CA ASP A 409 9.84 16.45 -1.45
C ASP A 409 8.55 17.30 -1.40
N GLU A 410 8.55 18.43 -2.11
CA GLU A 410 7.39 19.33 -2.22
C GLU A 410 6.14 18.70 -2.84
N GLN A 411 6.29 17.59 -3.57
CA GLN A 411 5.22 16.83 -4.19
C GLN A 411 4.88 15.56 -3.39
N PHE A 412 5.35 15.44 -2.14
CA PHE A 412 5.14 14.28 -1.28
C PHE A 412 5.64 12.97 -1.89
N THR A 413 6.71 13.04 -2.68
CA THR A 413 7.42 11.87 -3.20
C THR A 413 8.76 11.69 -2.48
N PRO A 414 9.28 10.46 -2.31
CA PRO A 414 10.60 10.24 -1.73
C PRO A 414 11.66 11.05 -2.49
N GLY A 415 12.40 11.90 -1.78
CA GLY A 415 13.56 12.60 -2.31
C GLY A 415 14.76 11.67 -2.46
N GLU A 416 15.96 12.25 -2.55
CA GLU A 416 17.20 11.48 -2.49
C GLU A 416 17.24 10.65 -1.20
N ALA A 417 17.65 9.39 -1.33
CA ALA A 417 17.78 8.48 -0.21
C ALA A 417 19.26 8.12 0.00
N VAL A 418 19.65 8.02 1.27
CA VAL A 418 20.92 7.42 1.66
C VAL A 418 20.64 5.98 2.04
N GLU A 419 21.41 5.05 1.49
CA GLU A 419 21.38 3.63 1.85
C GLU A 419 22.77 3.21 2.37
N ASP A 420 22.79 2.39 3.42
CA ASP A 420 24.00 1.91 4.11
C ASP A 420 23.81 0.43 4.49
N GLU A 421 24.83 -0.40 4.24
CA GLU A 421 24.86 -1.83 4.59
C GLU A 421 25.43 -2.05 6.01
N VAL A 422 25.00 -1.23 6.96
CA VAL A 422 25.45 -1.29 8.34
C VAL A 422 24.92 -2.55 9.04
N VAL A 423 25.76 -3.18 9.86
CA VAL A 423 25.38 -4.30 10.72
C VAL A 423 25.88 -4.02 12.13
N VAL A 424 24.96 -3.93 13.08
CA VAL A 424 25.30 -3.72 14.51
C VAL A 424 24.62 -4.76 15.39
N ARG A 425 25.32 -5.15 16.45
CA ARG A 425 24.79 -6.03 17.48
C ARG A 425 24.45 -5.22 18.72
N LEU A 426 23.21 -5.32 19.16
CA LEU A 426 22.74 -4.68 20.40
C LEU A 426 22.50 -5.75 21.46
N THR A 427 22.81 -5.40 22.71
CA THR A 427 22.49 -6.23 23.87
C THR A 427 21.91 -5.37 24.99
N VAL A 428 21.24 -5.97 25.96
CA VAL A 428 20.79 -5.24 27.17
C VAL A 428 21.92 -4.50 27.90
N SER A 429 23.17 -4.98 27.82
CA SER A 429 24.34 -4.32 28.41
C SER A 429 24.99 -3.27 27.51
N THR A 430 24.70 -3.31 26.21
CA THR A 430 25.20 -2.38 25.19
C THR A 430 24.05 -2.10 24.23
N PRO A 431 23.06 -1.31 24.70
CA PRO A 431 21.78 -1.21 24.00
C PRO A 431 21.83 -0.25 22.82
N ALA A 432 22.87 0.56 22.68
CA ALA A 432 22.95 1.57 21.63
C ALA A 432 24.17 1.38 20.73
N ALA A 433 24.00 1.70 19.44
CA ALA A 433 25.05 1.74 18.44
C ALA A 433 24.77 2.82 17.39
N VAL A 434 25.82 3.27 16.72
CA VAL A 434 25.71 4.19 15.57
C VAL A 434 25.40 3.38 14.33
N LEU A 435 24.37 3.78 13.59
CA LEU A 435 24.03 3.21 12.28
C LEU A 435 24.67 4.00 11.14
N TRP A 436 24.72 5.33 11.27
CA TRP A 436 25.28 6.21 10.25
C TRP A 436 25.84 7.49 10.87
N LYS A 437 26.88 8.05 10.24
CA LYS A 437 27.49 9.32 10.65
C LYS A 437 27.94 10.13 9.42
N ALA A 438 27.68 11.43 9.44
CA ALA A 438 28.10 12.34 8.38
C ALA A 438 29.63 12.31 8.20
N GLY A 439 30.08 12.24 6.93
CA GLY A 439 31.50 12.17 6.57
C GLY A 439 32.13 10.78 6.61
N ALA A 440 31.36 9.71 6.89
CA ALA A 440 31.83 8.33 6.79
C ALA A 440 31.95 7.81 5.34
N TYR A 441 31.45 8.57 4.36
CA TYR A 441 31.52 8.28 2.92
C TYR A 441 32.27 9.40 2.19
N VAL A 442 33.55 9.17 1.91
CA VAL A 442 34.37 9.92 0.92
C VAL A 442 34.92 8.91 -0.09
#